data_AF-A0A3P6R1M5-F1
#
_entry.id   AF-A0A3P6R1M5-F1
#
_cell.length_a   1.000
_cell.length_b   1.000
_cell.length_c   1.000
_cell.angle_alpha   90.00
_cell.angle_beta   90.00
_cell.angle_gamma   90.00
#
_symmetry.space_group_name_H-M   'P 1'
#
loop_
_entity.id
_entity.type
_entity.pdbx_description
1 polymer ?
#
loop_
_entity_poly.entity_id
_entity_poly.type
_entity_poly.pdbx_seq_one_letter_code
_entity_poly.pdbx_strand_id
1 'polypeptide(L)'
;SIASFENIFDSRVVYVFGDPVLYPITTITPTYLNAFTVRTLQEVGIFVIADHLATEVLHGRKINGTRDPDLEDLTKKVQQMPVVMIPIHFDRLPNEVNSYKRSFVLRPFITSDFMTGLAALPGRDIPEKVWQVSNCAKSPLTSILQSVYEMVHRIVTHVKSTSRVMIDLTSKPPGTTEWE
;
A
#
# COMPACT_ATOMS: atom_id res chain seq x y z
N SER A 1 6.65 9.54 5.21
CA SER A 1 7.62 10.33 4.42
C SER A 1 7.48 10.01 2.94
N ILE A 2 7.82 10.93 2.03
CA ILE A 2 7.82 10.66 0.58
C ILE A 2 9.12 9.94 0.20
N ALA A 3 9.02 8.87 -0.58
CA ALA A 3 10.17 8.17 -1.15
C ALA A 3 10.01 8.09 -2.68
N SER A 4 11.09 8.34 -3.41
CA SER A 4 11.17 8.17 -4.86
C SER A 4 11.92 6.88 -5.19
N PHE A 5 11.32 6.05 -6.04
CA PHE A 5 11.94 4.87 -6.61
C PHE A 5 12.20 5.11 -8.09
N GLU A 6 13.47 5.12 -8.49
CA GLU A 6 13.88 5.29 -9.88
C GLU A 6 14.20 3.92 -10.49
N ASN A 7 13.54 3.60 -11.61
CA ASN A 7 13.93 2.50 -12.48
C ASN A 7 14.09 3.06 -13.91
N ILE A 8 14.92 2.42 -14.74
CA ILE A 8 15.41 2.95 -16.05
C ILE A 8 14.29 3.34 -17.05
N PHE A 9 13.03 2.94 -16.81
CA PHE A 9 11.88 3.25 -17.66
C PHE A 9 10.68 3.92 -16.96
N ASP A 10 10.65 4.09 -15.63
CA ASP A 10 9.51 4.69 -14.92
C ASP A 10 9.96 5.21 -13.53
N SER A 11 9.77 6.50 -13.25
CA SER A 11 10.06 7.09 -11.95
C SER A 11 8.79 7.11 -11.11
N ARG A 12 8.73 6.26 -10.08
CA ARG A 12 7.57 6.18 -9.20
C ARG A 12 7.80 6.92 -7.90
N VAL A 13 6.80 7.71 -7.51
CA VAL A 13 6.80 8.41 -6.23
C VAL A 13 5.79 7.73 -5.34
N VAL A 14 6.20 7.33 -4.15
CA VAL A 14 5.32 6.71 -3.17
C VAL A 14 5.36 7.47 -1.85
N TYR A 15 4.25 7.42 -1.13
CA TYR A 15 4.22 7.85 0.27
C TYR A 15 4.39 6.64 1.18
N VAL A 16 5.38 6.69 2.08
CA VAL A 16 5.64 5.68 3.10
C VAL A 16 4.89 6.04 4.38
N PHE A 17 4.04 5.14 4.86
CA PHE A 17 3.25 5.34 6.09
C PHE A 17 4.08 5.12 7.37
N GLY A 18 3.74 5.88 8.41
CA GLY A 18 4.38 5.86 9.73
C GLY A 18 5.51 6.88 9.87
N ASP A 19 6.41 6.65 10.84
CA ASP A 19 7.52 7.57 11.14
C ASP A 19 8.44 7.86 9.92
N PRO A 20 9.13 9.01 9.91
CA PRO A 20 10.09 9.33 8.87
C PRO A 20 11.14 8.24 8.68
N VAL A 21 11.39 7.85 7.43
CA VAL A 21 12.49 6.95 7.08
C VAL A 21 13.82 7.68 7.30
N LEU A 22 14.59 7.23 8.30
CA LEU A 22 15.83 7.90 8.71
C LEU A 22 17.08 7.41 7.97
N TYR A 23 17.07 6.15 7.54
CA TYR A 23 18.25 5.49 6.96
C TYR A 23 18.01 5.09 5.50
N PRO A 24 19.02 5.22 4.64
CA PRO A 24 18.92 4.81 3.24
C PRO A 24 18.81 3.29 3.13
N ILE A 25 18.11 2.84 2.09
CA ILE A 25 18.01 1.42 1.74
C ILE A 25 19.27 1.04 0.94
N THR A 26 20.11 0.17 1.51
CA THR A 26 21.38 -0.24 0.88
C THR A 26 21.34 -1.65 0.29
N THR A 27 20.37 -2.47 0.70
CA THR A 27 20.20 -3.85 0.22
C THR A 27 18.72 -4.20 0.09
N ILE A 28 18.41 -5.17 -0.78
CA ILE A 28 17.05 -5.71 -0.98
C ILE A 28 16.90 -7.09 -0.32
N THR A 29 15.68 -7.42 0.10
CA THR A 29 15.32 -8.76 0.61
C THR A 29 15.31 -9.76 -0.56
N PRO A 30 16.14 -10.81 -0.55
CA PRO A 30 16.10 -11.82 -1.59
C PRO A 30 14.70 -12.43 -1.73
N THR A 31 14.15 -12.34 -2.93
CA THR A 31 12.79 -12.76 -3.28
C THR A 31 12.89 -13.51 -4.61
N TYR A 32 12.43 -14.76 -4.64
CA TYR A 32 12.63 -15.65 -5.78
C TYR A 32 11.29 -16.16 -6.31
N LEU A 33 11.05 -16.01 -7.60
CA LEU A 33 9.86 -16.52 -8.31
C LEU A 33 9.99 -18.03 -8.64
N ASN A 34 10.44 -18.85 -7.69
CA ASN A 34 10.49 -20.31 -7.89
C ASN A 34 9.37 -20.99 -7.10
N ALA A 35 8.42 -21.59 -7.81
CA ALA A 35 7.12 -22.05 -7.31
C ALA A 35 7.14 -23.20 -6.29
N PHE A 36 8.32 -23.73 -5.92
CA PHE A 36 8.39 -24.99 -5.15
C PHE A 36 9.16 -24.91 -3.82
N THR A 37 9.58 -23.72 -3.38
CA THR A 37 10.26 -23.58 -2.08
C THR A 37 9.27 -23.18 -0.98
N VAL A 38 9.41 -23.75 0.23
CA VAL A 38 8.59 -23.39 1.41
C VAL A 38 8.59 -21.87 1.65
N ARG A 39 9.73 -21.21 1.42
CA ARG A 39 9.89 -19.76 1.51
C ARG A 39 9.02 -19.01 0.50
N THR A 40 8.93 -19.49 -0.74
CA THR A 40 8.03 -18.94 -1.76
C THR A 40 6.57 -19.14 -1.39
N LEU A 41 6.20 -20.32 -0.87
CA LEU A 41 4.82 -20.55 -0.41
C LEU A 41 4.44 -19.64 0.77
N GLN A 42 5.38 -19.39 1.68
CA GLN A 42 5.22 -18.41 2.76
C GLN A 42 5.08 -16.98 2.22
N GLU A 43 5.89 -16.61 1.22
CA GLU A 43 5.81 -15.32 0.53
C GLU A 43 4.47 -15.10 -0.17
N VAL A 44 4.02 -16.10 -0.93
CA VAL A 44 2.72 -16.09 -1.59
C VAL A 44 1.61 -16.01 -0.55
N GLY A 45 1.69 -16.77 0.56
CA GLY A 45 0.71 -16.68 1.65
C GLY A 45 0.65 -15.28 2.27
N ILE A 46 1.81 -14.66 2.55
CA ILE A 46 1.93 -13.30 3.07
C ILE A 46 1.28 -12.30 2.10
N PHE A 47 1.57 -12.42 0.81
CA PHE A 47 0.99 -11.57 -0.23
C PHE A 47 -0.53 -11.74 -0.34
N VAL A 48 -1.01 -12.99 -0.39
CA VAL A 48 -2.45 -13.30 -0.49
C VAL A 48 -3.21 -12.75 0.72
N ILE A 49 -2.64 -12.80 1.93
CA ILE A 49 -3.26 -12.18 3.11
C ILE A 49 -3.32 -10.66 2.96
N ALA A 50 -2.23 -10.01 2.51
CA ALA A 50 -2.22 -8.56 2.31
C ALA A 50 -3.26 -8.10 1.28
N ASP A 51 -3.34 -8.80 0.15
CA ASP A 51 -4.31 -8.55 -0.93
C ASP A 51 -5.75 -8.77 -0.46
N HIS A 52 -5.99 -9.86 0.27
CA HIS A 52 -7.30 -10.13 0.85
C HIS A 52 -7.74 -9.02 1.82
N LEU A 53 -6.86 -8.58 2.72
CA LEU A 53 -7.17 -7.52 3.68
C LEU A 53 -7.50 -6.19 2.97
N ALA A 54 -6.73 -5.83 1.93
CA ALA A 54 -7.01 -4.65 1.13
C ALA A 54 -8.37 -4.76 0.43
N THR A 55 -8.67 -5.93 -0.14
CA THR A 55 -9.94 -6.22 -0.81
C THR A 55 -11.13 -6.15 0.14
N GLU A 56 -11.02 -6.66 1.36
CA GLU A 56 -12.10 -6.58 2.35
C GLU A 56 -12.39 -5.12 2.73
N VAL A 57 -11.35 -4.33 2.97
CA VAL A 57 -11.53 -2.90 3.29
C VAL A 57 -12.11 -2.12 2.11
N LEU A 58 -11.72 -2.45 0.87
CA LEU A 58 -12.29 -1.84 -0.34
C LEU A 58 -13.81 -2.07 -0.44
N HIS A 59 -14.27 -3.26 -0.06
CA HIS A 59 -15.70 -3.61 0.02
C HIS A 59 -16.40 -3.10 1.28
N GLY A 60 -15.71 -2.36 2.15
CA GLY A 60 -16.24 -1.92 3.44
C GLY A 60 -16.54 -3.10 4.38
N ARG A 61 -15.75 -4.16 4.36
CA ARG A 61 -15.93 -5.35 5.18
C ARG A 61 -14.86 -5.44 6.26
N LYS A 62 -15.19 -6.14 7.34
CA LYS A 62 -14.28 -6.55 8.41
C LYS A 62 -13.43 -7.72 7.93
N ILE A 63 -12.40 -8.08 8.70
CA ILE A 63 -11.51 -9.22 8.40
C ILE A 63 -12.27 -10.54 8.27
N ASN A 64 -13.39 -10.70 8.97
CA ASN A 64 -14.24 -11.89 8.90
C ASN A 64 -15.25 -11.87 7.73
N GLY A 65 -15.17 -10.89 6.83
CA GLY A 65 -16.06 -10.75 5.67
C GLY A 65 -17.45 -10.13 5.97
N THR A 66 -17.72 -9.72 7.21
CA THR A 66 -18.98 -9.02 7.55
C THR A 66 -18.92 -7.53 7.25
N ARG A 67 -20.07 -6.86 7.07
CA ARG A 67 -20.10 -5.41 6.81
C ARG A 67 -19.53 -4.64 8.00
N ASP A 68 -18.65 -3.69 7.70
CA ASP A 68 -18.12 -2.74 8.65
C ASP A 68 -18.92 -1.43 8.60
N PRO A 69 -19.64 -1.04 9.66
CA PRO A 69 -20.45 0.18 9.66
C PRO A 69 -19.60 1.45 9.55
N ASP A 70 -18.32 1.38 9.91
CA ASP A 70 -17.41 2.51 9.90
C ASP A 70 -16.73 2.69 8.54
N LEU A 71 -16.78 1.69 7.65
CA LEU A 71 -16.21 1.77 6.31
C LEU A 71 -17.30 1.98 5.24
N GLU A 72 -16.98 2.74 4.19
CA GLU A 72 -17.80 2.82 2.99
C GLU A 72 -17.42 1.71 2.01
N ASP A 73 -18.38 1.18 1.25
CA ASP A 73 -18.08 0.34 0.10
C ASP A 73 -17.58 1.24 -1.05
N LEU A 74 -16.29 1.09 -1.37
CA LEU A 74 -15.60 1.93 -2.35
C LEU A 74 -15.58 1.33 -3.76
N THR A 75 -16.17 0.16 -3.99
CA THR A 75 -16.16 -0.51 -5.30
C THR A 75 -16.76 0.32 -6.44
N LYS A 76 -17.65 1.27 -6.11
CA LYS A 76 -18.24 2.20 -7.08
C LYS A 76 -17.33 3.39 -7.41
N LYS A 77 -16.32 3.66 -6.58
CA LYS A 77 -15.43 4.83 -6.65
C LYS A 77 -14.02 4.46 -7.08
N VAL A 78 -13.55 3.30 -6.65
CA VAL A 78 -12.21 2.76 -6.90
C VAL A 78 -12.41 1.44 -7.63
N GLN A 79 -12.02 1.38 -8.90
CA GLN A 79 -12.25 0.21 -9.74
C GLN A 79 -11.38 -0.95 -9.28
N GLN A 80 -10.14 -0.67 -8.88
CA GLN A 80 -9.20 -1.66 -8.40
C GLN A 80 -8.27 -1.05 -7.35
N MET A 81 -7.83 -1.87 -6.40
CA MET A 81 -6.78 -1.53 -5.43
C MET A 81 -5.68 -2.61 -5.47
N PRO A 82 -4.82 -2.64 -6.51
CA PRO A 82 -3.68 -3.53 -6.51
C PRO A 82 -2.82 -3.37 -5.26
N VAL A 83 -2.42 -4.50 -4.69
CA VAL A 83 -1.37 -4.58 -3.67
C VAL A 83 -0.12 -5.13 -4.33
N VAL A 84 1.02 -4.47 -4.13
CA VAL A 84 2.31 -4.92 -4.66
C VAL A 84 3.25 -5.19 -3.49
N MET A 85 3.83 -6.39 -3.43
CA MET A 85 4.88 -6.70 -2.46
C MET A 85 6.24 -6.33 -3.04
N ILE A 86 7.00 -5.48 -2.34
CA ILE A 86 8.35 -5.08 -2.73
C ILE A 86 9.40 -5.62 -1.76
N PRO A 87 10.58 -6.03 -2.25
CA PRO A 87 11.66 -6.62 -1.45
C PRO A 87 12.45 -5.57 -0.64
N ILE A 88 11.75 -4.61 -0.03
CA ILE A 88 12.37 -3.49 0.69
C ILE A 88 12.11 -3.62 2.19
N HIS A 89 13.19 -3.56 2.95
CA HIS A 89 13.19 -3.53 4.41
C HIS A 89 13.69 -2.16 4.89
N PHE A 90 12.73 -1.29 5.26
CA PHE A 90 12.97 0.01 5.87
C PHE A 90 13.35 -0.11 7.35
N ASP A 91 13.82 1.01 7.91
CA ASP A 91 14.12 1.21 9.34
C ASP A 91 15.20 0.30 9.91
N ARG A 92 16.01 -0.27 9.03
CA ARG A 92 17.21 -0.99 9.43
C ARG A 92 18.24 -0.01 9.96
N LEU A 93 18.87 -0.39 11.07
CA LEU A 93 20.03 0.32 11.56
C LEU A 93 21.17 0.19 10.53
N PRO A 94 22.07 1.20 10.43
CA PRO A 94 23.18 1.15 9.47
C PRO A 94 24.09 -0.09 9.58
N ASN A 95 24.13 -0.74 10.75
CA ASN A 95 24.90 -1.96 10.99
C ASN A 95 24.13 -3.25 10.65
N GLU A 96 22.83 -3.19 10.35
CA GLU A 96 22.01 -4.34 9.96
C GLU A 96 22.08 -4.56 8.44
N VAL A 97 23.07 -5.35 8.02
CA VAL A 97 23.34 -5.62 6.60
C VAL A 97 22.24 -6.49 5.97
N ASN A 98 21.66 -7.41 6.75
CA ASN A 98 20.72 -8.39 6.26
C ASN A 98 19.30 -7.84 6.16
N SER A 99 18.57 -8.28 5.13
CA SER A 99 17.21 -7.86 4.84
C SER A 99 16.27 -9.07 4.89
N TYR A 100 15.24 -9.00 5.75
CA TYR A 100 14.35 -10.13 6.05
C TYR A 100 12.86 -9.82 5.85
N LYS A 101 12.48 -8.55 5.86
CA LYS A 101 11.09 -8.10 5.73
C LYS A 101 10.79 -7.62 4.31
N ARG A 102 9.49 -7.52 3.98
CA ARG A 102 9.01 -6.89 2.75
C ARG A 102 8.13 -5.70 3.08
N SER A 103 7.94 -4.85 2.09
CA SER A 103 7.01 -3.75 2.20
C SER A 103 5.90 -3.91 1.16
N PHE A 104 4.76 -3.27 1.39
CA PHE A 104 3.61 -3.36 0.49
C PHE A 104 3.27 -1.99 -0.06
N VAL A 105 2.96 -1.91 -1.35
CA VAL A 105 2.48 -0.70 -2.00
C VAL A 105 1.00 -0.91 -2.30
N LEU A 106 0.15 -0.03 -1.77
CA LEU A 106 -1.24 0.09 -2.14
C LEU A 106 -1.33 1.00 -3.37
N ARG A 107 -2.06 0.55 -4.38
CA ARG A 107 -2.21 1.32 -5.61
C ARG A 107 -3.69 1.54 -5.91
N PRO A 108 -4.30 2.64 -5.48
CA PRO A 108 -5.66 2.94 -5.89
C PRO A 108 -5.69 3.23 -7.38
N PHE A 109 -6.54 2.50 -8.12
CA PHE A 109 -6.84 2.81 -9.51
C PHE A 109 -8.24 3.42 -9.59
N ILE A 110 -8.26 4.75 -9.75
CA ILE A 110 -9.47 5.53 -9.96
C ILE A 110 -9.48 5.94 -11.43
N THR A 111 -10.39 5.40 -12.22
CA THR A 111 -10.51 5.74 -13.64
C THR A 111 -11.96 5.93 -14.06
N SER A 112 -12.21 6.90 -14.95
CA SER A 112 -13.46 7.00 -15.71
C SER A 112 -13.41 6.23 -17.03
N ASP A 113 -12.24 5.85 -17.53
CA ASP A 113 -12.06 5.33 -18.91
C ASP A 113 -10.85 4.40 -19.16
N PHE A 114 -10.20 3.83 -18.14
CA PHE A 114 -8.99 2.98 -18.20
C PHE A 114 -7.74 3.61 -18.85
N MET A 115 -7.88 4.78 -19.49
CA MET A 115 -6.81 5.50 -20.16
C MET A 115 -6.13 6.52 -19.24
N THR A 116 -6.89 7.15 -18.33
CA THR A 116 -6.38 8.13 -17.37
C THR A 116 -6.66 7.70 -15.93
N GLY A 117 -5.63 7.74 -15.08
CA GLY A 117 -5.73 7.43 -13.65
C GLY A 117 -4.95 8.47 -12.87
N LEU A 118 -5.67 9.30 -12.10
CA LEU A 118 -5.05 10.25 -11.18
C LEU A 118 -4.68 9.51 -9.91
N ALA A 119 -3.41 9.58 -9.53
CA ALA A 119 -2.99 9.10 -8.23
C ALA A 119 -3.44 10.11 -7.15
N ALA A 120 -3.89 9.61 -6.00
CA ALA A 120 -4.30 10.45 -4.88
C ALA A 120 -3.05 11.02 -4.18
N LEU A 121 -2.86 12.35 -4.18
CA LEU A 121 -1.67 13.00 -3.60
C LEU A 121 -1.79 13.21 -2.08
N PRO A 122 -0.75 12.94 -1.27
CA PRO A 122 -0.65 13.35 0.13
C PRO A 122 -0.65 14.86 0.27
N GLY A 123 -1.34 15.37 1.29
CA GLY A 123 -1.55 16.79 1.55
C GLY A 123 -2.69 17.43 0.74
N ARG A 124 -2.95 16.97 -0.49
CA ARG A 124 -4.03 17.49 -1.36
C ARG A 124 -5.26 16.59 -1.39
N ASP A 125 -5.05 15.33 -1.72
CA ASP A 125 -6.11 14.31 -1.83
C ASP A 125 -6.11 13.35 -0.61
N ILE A 126 -4.99 13.30 0.12
CA ILE A 126 -4.78 12.53 1.37
C ILE A 126 -4.23 13.47 2.46
N PRO A 127 -5.07 14.11 3.30
CA PRO A 127 -4.61 15.00 4.36
C PRO A 127 -3.63 14.31 5.30
N GLU A 128 -2.49 14.95 5.53
CA GLU A 128 -1.35 14.43 6.32
C GLU A 128 -1.68 14.29 7.83
N LYS A 129 -2.75 14.95 8.28
CA LYS A 129 -3.28 14.92 9.66
C LYS A 129 -4.69 14.32 9.71
N VAL A 130 -4.83 13.00 9.60
CA VAL A 130 -6.11 12.31 9.91
C VAL A 130 -5.88 11.30 11.03
N TRP A 131 -5.39 11.78 12.18
CA TRP A 131 -5.57 11.09 13.47
C TRP A 131 -6.61 11.80 14.37
N GLN A 132 -7.08 13.00 14.01
CA GLN A 132 -8.01 13.78 14.85
C GLN A 132 -9.41 13.97 14.26
N VAL A 133 -9.84 13.10 13.34
CA VAL A 133 -11.16 13.20 12.74
C VAL A 133 -12.05 12.05 13.18
N SER A 134 -12.28 11.98 14.48
CA SER A 134 -13.43 11.26 15.04
C SER A 134 -14.74 12.04 14.86
N ASN A 135 -14.75 13.26 14.27
CA ASN A 135 -15.95 14.12 14.20
C ASN A 135 -16.05 15.14 13.03
N CYS A 136 -15.26 15.08 11.96
CA CYS A 136 -15.40 16.04 10.84
C CYS A 136 -16.13 15.42 9.65
N ALA A 137 -16.99 16.22 9.03
CA ALA A 137 -18.01 15.85 8.06
C ALA A 137 -17.54 14.88 6.97
N LYS A 138 -18.42 13.92 6.64
CA LYS A 138 -18.32 12.91 5.58
C LYS A 138 -18.13 13.53 4.19
N SER A 139 -16.92 13.96 3.86
CA SER A 139 -16.53 14.29 2.50
C SER A 139 -16.23 13.00 1.71
N PRO A 140 -16.52 12.92 0.39
CA PRO A 140 -16.19 11.75 -0.43
C PRO A 140 -14.71 11.37 -0.43
N LEU A 141 -13.82 12.34 -0.19
CA LEU A 141 -12.38 12.10 -0.06
C LEU A 141 -12.05 11.38 1.26
N THR A 142 -12.75 11.73 2.34
CA THR A 142 -12.52 11.19 3.69
C THR A 142 -12.71 9.67 3.77
N SER A 143 -13.64 9.11 3.00
CA SER A 143 -13.89 7.66 3.04
C SER A 143 -12.82 6.83 2.33
N ILE A 144 -12.28 7.32 1.20
CA ILE A 144 -11.13 6.68 0.53
C ILE A 144 -9.94 6.63 1.48
N LEU A 145 -9.71 7.73 2.19
CA LEU A 145 -8.61 7.86 3.13
C LEU A 145 -8.75 6.96 4.34
N GLN A 146 -9.94 6.95 4.93
CA GLN A 146 -10.25 6.06 6.04
C GLN A 146 -10.01 4.60 5.64
N SER A 147 -10.47 4.19 4.45
CA SER A 147 -10.20 2.86 3.93
C SER A 147 -8.71 2.62 3.70
N VAL A 148 -7.96 3.55 3.11
CA VAL A 148 -6.50 3.38 2.93
C VAL A 148 -5.78 3.23 4.28
N TYR A 149 -6.12 4.05 5.28
CA TYR A 149 -5.55 3.91 6.62
C TYR A 149 -5.90 2.58 7.28
N GLU A 150 -7.13 2.11 7.11
CA GLU A 150 -7.56 0.81 7.61
C GLU A 150 -6.85 -0.34 6.89
N MET A 151 -6.61 -0.24 5.58
CA MET A 151 -5.77 -1.20 4.83
C MET A 151 -4.36 -1.25 5.41
N VAL A 152 -3.73 -0.08 5.59
CA VAL A 152 -2.39 0.03 6.19
C VAL A 152 -2.39 -0.60 7.58
N HIS A 153 -3.35 -0.26 8.44
CA HIS A 153 -3.46 -0.79 9.79
C HIS A 153 -3.59 -2.32 9.79
N ARG A 154 -4.50 -2.86 8.98
CA ARG A 154 -4.73 -4.31 8.90
C ARG A 154 -3.51 -5.05 8.39
N ILE A 155 -2.85 -4.55 7.33
CA ILE A 155 -1.65 -5.17 6.75
C ILE A 155 -0.53 -5.18 7.79
N VAL A 156 -0.22 -4.03 8.41
CA VAL A 156 0.85 -3.96 9.43
C VAL A 156 0.57 -4.87 10.63
N THR A 157 -0.70 -5.01 11.02
CA THR A 157 -1.08 -5.80 12.21
C THR A 157 -1.13 -7.31 11.94
N HIS A 158 -1.61 -7.74 10.77
CA HIS A 158 -1.93 -9.15 10.50
C HIS A 158 -0.95 -9.83 9.54
N VAL A 159 -0.24 -9.06 8.71
CA VAL A 159 0.72 -9.61 7.75
C VAL A 159 2.10 -9.64 8.40
N LYS A 160 2.56 -10.85 8.76
CA LYS A 160 3.87 -11.06 9.36
C LYS A 160 4.99 -10.61 8.42
N SER A 161 6.10 -10.17 9.01
CA SER A 161 7.29 -9.71 8.28
C SER A 161 7.05 -8.51 7.36
N THR A 162 6.01 -7.72 7.65
CA THR A 162 5.82 -6.38 7.07
C THR A 162 6.83 -5.41 7.64
N SER A 163 7.53 -4.70 6.78
CA SER A 163 8.41 -3.57 7.13
C SER A 163 7.62 -2.27 7.10
N ARG A 164 7.14 -1.84 5.92
CA ARG A 164 6.30 -0.66 5.75
C ARG A 164 5.17 -0.93 4.77
N VAL A 165 4.12 -0.12 4.85
CA VAL A 165 3.12 0.01 3.80
C VAL A 165 3.30 1.39 3.16
N MET A 166 3.07 1.46 1.86
CA MET A 166 3.15 2.65 1.04
C MET A 166 1.89 2.82 0.21
N ILE A 167 1.68 4.01 -0.32
CA ILE A 167 0.69 4.27 -1.36
C ILE A 167 1.39 4.87 -2.59
N ASP A 168 1.09 4.32 -3.77
CA ASP A 168 1.60 4.80 -5.05
C ASP A 168 0.94 6.14 -5.40
N LEU A 169 1.75 7.17 -5.65
CA LEU A 169 1.33 8.52 -6.00
C LEU A 169 1.56 8.83 -7.49
N THR A 170 1.95 7.83 -8.27
CA THR A 170 2.34 8.01 -9.67
C THR A 170 1.08 7.98 -10.55
N SER A 171 0.69 9.14 -11.06
CA SER A 171 -0.38 9.24 -12.06
C SER A 171 0.03 8.55 -13.37
N LYS A 172 -0.96 8.06 -14.11
CA LYS A 172 -0.77 7.63 -15.51
C LYS A 172 -1.15 8.80 -16.43
N PRO A 173 -0.25 9.35 -17.26
CA PRO A 173 1.21 9.13 -17.34
C PRO A 173 1.99 9.91 -16.25
N PRO A 174 3.22 9.49 -15.86
CA PRO A 174 4.14 8.58 -16.55
C PRO A 174 4.03 7.08 -16.19
N GLY A 175 3.30 6.69 -15.14
CA GLY A 175 3.28 5.30 -14.66
C GLY A 175 2.38 4.32 -15.43
N THR A 176 2.73 3.03 -15.51
CA THR A 176 1.90 1.94 -16.08
C THR A 176 1.12 1.20 -15.01
N THR A 177 -0.04 0.57 -15.29
CA THR A 177 -0.93 -0.09 -14.31
C THR A 177 -0.28 -1.23 -13.49
N GLU A 178 0.85 -1.75 -13.94
CA GLU A 178 1.61 -2.81 -13.26
C GLU A 178 2.91 -2.26 -12.65
N TRP A 179 3.43 -2.92 -11.62
CA TRP A 179 4.80 -2.76 -11.14
C TRP A 179 5.56 -4.03 -11.58
N GLU A 180 6.39 -3.93 -12.62
CA GLU A 180 7.30 -5.00 -13.06
C GLU A 180 8.72 -4.78 -12.54
#